data_AF-A0A653XYP1-F1
#
_entry.id   AF-A0A653XYP1-F1
#
_cell.length_a   1.000
_cell.length_b   1.000
_cell.length_c   1.000
_cell.angle_alpha   90.00
_cell.angle_beta   90.00
_cell.angle_gamma   90.00
#
_symmetry.space_group_name_H-M   'P 1'
#
loop_
_entity.id
_entity.type
_entity.pdbx_description
1 polymer ?
#
loop_
_entity_poly.entity_id
_entity_poly.type
_entity_poly.pdbx_seq_one_letter_code
_entity_poly.pdbx_strand_id
1 'polypeptide(L)'
;MVCHQGGKHGAWDHWWPASGAGRPEDALSGASYCHGGGWWDGPRETTGFIVQQSGHWVFDGTGLARGDALGADTWPPLPGYECDGVPVDHIGSDGIATLSAWRDEAGTQDGYQLLAACPLDRRWQELPPRERHGAGEGIHVAAMGMFRHGGTVFSAGTTDWAQVLGDARDRRVDRITRNVLDRLSRA
;
A
#
# COMPACT_ATOMS: atom_id res chain seq x y z
N MET A 1 16.31 -7.88 3.51
CA MET A 1 15.64 -7.06 2.49
C MET A 1 16.74 -6.46 1.66
N VAL A 2 16.93 -6.94 0.44
CA VAL A 2 17.94 -6.38 -0.47
C VAL A 2 17.27 -5.17 -1.11
N CYS A 3 17.65 -3.97 -0.69
CA CYS A 3 17.19 -2.73 -1.31
C CYS A 3 17.87 -2.56 -2.67
N HIS A 4 17.06 -2.08 -3.61
CA HIS A 4 17.28 -1.90 -5.05
C HIS A 4 18.59 -1.19 -5.47
N GLN A 5 19.16 -1.67 -6.58
CA GLN A 5 19.88 -0.86 -7.58
C GLN A 5 19.43 -1.29 -8.99
N GLY A 6 18.34 -0.71 -9.48
CA GLY A 6 17.81 -0.96 -10.82
C GLY A 6 18.75 -0.46 -11.91
N GLY A 7 19.25 -1.40 -12.71
CA GLY A 7 19.87 -1.11 -14.00
C GLY A 7 18.83 -1.09 -15.13
N LYS A 8 19.29 -0.77 -16.35
CA LYS A 8 18.52 -0.71 -17.61
C LYS A 8 17.65 -1.93 -17.98
N HIS A 9 17.76 -3.03 -17.25
CA HIS A 9 17.06 -4.29 -17.53
C HIS A 9 16.00 -4.65 -16.47
N GLY A 10 15.76 -3.77 -15.49
CA GLY A 10 15.01 -4.14 -14.29
C GLY A 10 15.81 -5.11 -13.42
N ALA A 11 15.41 -5.24 -12.16
CA ALA A 11 16.05 -6.15 -11.24
C ALA A 11 15.47 -7.58 -11.47
N TRP A 12 16.33 -8.57 -11.71
CA TRP A 12 15.91 -9.97 -11.93
C TRP A 12 15.30 -10.61 -10.67
N ASP A 13 15.46 -9.95 -9.53
CA ASP A 13 14.94 -10.29 -8.21
C ASP A 13 13.53 -9.76 -7.95
N HIS A 14 12.92 -9.04 -8.89
CA HIS A 14 11.50 -8.73 -8.82
C HIS A 14 10.66 -9.99 -9.05
N TRP A 15 9.62 -10.18 -8.24
CA TRP A 15 8.82 -11.41 -8.30
C TRP A 15 7.76 -11.37 -9.41
N TRP A 16 7.30 -10.18 -9.81
CA TRP A 16 6.22 -9.98 -10.78
C TRP A 16 6.59 -10.02 -12.28
N PRO A 17 7.81 -9.64 -12.75
CA PRO A 17 8.07 -9.61 -14.19
C PRO A 17 7.95 -11.00 -14.80
N ALA A 18 7.39 -11.07 -16.02
CA ALA A 18 7.30 -12.31 -16.79
C ALA A 18 8.68 -12.90 -17.15
N SER A 19 9.73 -12.07 -17.17
CA SER A 19 11.12 -12.51 -17.32
C SER A 19 11.74 -13.07 -16.04
N GLY A 20 11.06 -12.91 -14.89
CA GLY A 20 11.45 -13.40 -13.57
C GLY A 20 10.52 -14.53 -13.10
N ALA A 21 10.08 -14.47 -11.84
CA ALA A 21 9.23 -15.51 -11.28
C ALA A 21 7.78 -15.47 -11.80
N GLY A 22 7.31 -14.34 -12.34
CA GLY A 22 5.93 -14.17 -12.81
C GLY A 22 4.89 -14.41 -11.72
N ARG A 23 5.22 -14.11 -10.46
CA ARG A 23 4.41 -14.36 -9.27
C ARG A 23 4.41 -13.11 -8.39
N PRO A 24 3.58 -12.10 -8.70
CA PRO A 24 3.46 -10.91 -7.88
C PRO A 24 3.17 -11.24 -6.41
N GLU A 25 3.62 -10.36 -5.53
CA GLU A 25 3.48 -10.50 -4.08
C GLU A 25 2.02 -10.46 -3.62
N ASP A 26 1.10 -9.95 -4.45
CA ASP A 26 -0.34 -9.87 -4.22
C ASP A 26 -0.94 -11.16 -3.66
N ALA A 27 -0.53 -12.31 -4.19
CA ALA A 27 -1.06 -13.60 -3.77
C ALA A 27 -0.67 -13.97 -2.32
N LEU A 28 0.40 -13.38 -1.79
CA LEU A 28 0.94 -13.63 -0.45
C LEU A 28 0.61 -12.51 0.55
N SER A 29 0.87 -11.26 0.19
CA SER A 29 0.69 -10.07 1.04
C SER A 29 -0.57 -9.28 0.72
N GLY A 30 -1.26 -9.57 -0.37
CA GLY A 30 -2.44 -8.81 -0.81
C GLY A 30 -2.11 -7.45 -1.45
N ALA A 31 -0.82 -7.13 -1.58
CA ALA A 31 -0.32 -5.93 -2.24
C ALA A 31 1.09 -6.19 -2.79
N SER A 32 1.48 -5.50 -3.86
CA SER A 32 2.80 -5.61 -4.50
C SER A 32 3.36 -4.25 -4.88
N TYR A 33 4.69 -4.15 -4.86
CA TYR A 33 5.43 -3.01 -5.33
C TYR A 33 5.10 -2.64 -6.78
N CYS A 34 4.73 -3.61 -7.63
CA CYS A 34 4.38 -3.35 -9.04
C CYS A 34 3.16 -2.42 -9.21
N HIS A 35 2.33 -2.29 -8.16
CA HIS A 35 1.19 -1.38 -8.08
C HIS A 35 1.45 -0.13 -7.22
N GLY A 36 2.63 -0.07 -6.58
CA GLY A 36 3.05 0.99 -5.68
C GLY A 36 4.18 1.83 -6.27
N GLY A 37 5.19 2.15 -5.46
CA GLY A 37 6.27 3.04 -5.91
C GLY A 37 7.27 3.43 -4.83
N GLY A 38 8.36 4.04 -5.29
CA GLY A 38 9.52 4.41 -4.47
C GLY A 38 9.77 5.92 -4.42
N TRP A 39 10.13 6.42 -3.24
CA TRP A 39 10.62 7.78 -3.03
C TRP A 39 11.68 7.78 -1.92
N TRP A 40 12.94 7.67 -2.32
CA TRP A 40 14.09 7.49 -1.45
C TRP A 40 14.80 8.80 -1.10
N ASP A 41 14.89 9.73 -2.06
CA ASP A 41 15.67 10.95 -1.89
C ASP A 41 14.82 12.20 -1.65
N GLY A 42 15.25 13.02 -0.69
CA GLY A 42 14.72 14.35 -0.45
C GLY A 42 13.37 14.39 0.29
N PRO A 43 12.83 15.61 0.51
CA PRO A 43 11.53 15.77 1.16
C PRO A 43 10.42 15.19 0.27
N ARG A 44 9.53 14.41 0.88
CA ARG A 44 8.39 13.78 0.22
C ARG A 44 7.10 14.51 0.57
N GLU A 45 6.23 14.66 -0.43
CA GLU A 45 4.86 15.14 -0.26
C GLU A 45 3.87 14.06 -0.69
N THR A 46 2.93 13.72 0.19
CA THR A 46 1.84 12.78 -0.11
C THR A 46 0.54 13.31 0.44
N THR A 47 -0.58 12.79 -0.06
CA THR A 47 -1.91 13.07 0.50
C THR A 47 -2.19 12.30 1.78
N GLY A 48 -1.27 11.43 2.23
CA GLY A 48 -1.56 10.41 3.24
C GLY A 48 -2.43 9.29 2.68
N PHE A 49 -2.64 8.26 3.50
CA PHE A 49 -3.58 7.19 3.21
C PHE A 49 -5.02 7.70 3.38
N ILE A 50 -5.76 7.84 2.29
CA ILE A 50 -7.17 8.20 2.30
C ILE A 50 -7.98 6.98 2.76
N VAL A 51 -8.70 7.13 3.86
CA VAL A 51 -9.50 6.06 4.48
C VAL A 51 -10.68 5.68 3.58
N GLN A 52 -10.71 4.42 3.16
CA GLN A 52 -11.73 3.87 2.27
C GLN A 52 -12.89 3.24 3.06
N GLN A 53 -12.57 2.55 4.16
CA GLN A 53 -13.53 1.76 4.95
C GLN A 53 -13.42 2.07 6.46
N SER A 54 -13.81 3.28 6.88
CA SER A 54 -13.68 3.72 8.28
C SER A 54 -14.47 2.91 9.30
N GLY A 55 -15.51 2.18 8.88
CA GLY A 55 -16.27 1.26 9.74
C GLY A 55 -15.56 -0.07 10.01
N HIS A 56 -14.37 -0.30 9.44
CA HIS A 56 -13.59 -1.50 9.69
C HIS A 56 -12.89 -1.41 11.06
N TRP A 57 -12.86 -2.52 11.80
CA TRP A 57 -12.34 -2.61 13.18
C TRP A 57 -10.88 -2.13 13.32
N VAL A 58 -10.11 -2.15 12.24
CA VAL A 58 -8.74 -1.62 12.18
C VAL A 58 -8.71 -0.14 12.60
N PHE A 59 -9.77 0.63 12.29
CA PHE A 59 -9.86 2.05 12.60
C PHE A 59 -10.55 2.36 13.94
N ASP A 60 -10.96 1.35 14.72
CA ASP A 60 -11.64 1.58 15.99
C ASP A 60 -10.78 2.45 16.94
N GLY A 61 -11.40 3.51 17.48
CA GLY A 61 -10.74 4.42 18.41
C GLY A 61 -9.69 5.35 17.78
N THR A 62 -9.56 5.37 16.45
CA THR A 62 -8.69 6.34 15.75
C THR A 62 -9.37 7.70 15.54
N GLY A 63 -10.71 7.71 15.48
CA GLY A 63 -11.50 8.89 15.12
C GLY A 63 -11.53 9.20 13.62
N LEU A 64 -10.90 8.39 12.78
CA LEU A 64 -10.85 8.60 11.34
C LEU A 64 -12.20 8.26 10.68
N ALA A 65 -12.67 9.16 9.83
CA ALA A 65 -13.80 8.96 8.94
C ALA A 65 -13.34 8.57 7.53
N ARG A 66 -14.28 8.05 6.73
CA ARG A 66 -14.03 7.78 5.32
C ARG A 66 -13.72 9.08 4.59
N GLY A 67 -12.63 9.10 3.80
CA GLY A 67 -12.11 10.29 3.14
C GLY A 67 -11.05 11.05 3.94
N ASP A 68 -10.86 10.75 5.23
CA ASP A 68 -9.78 11.36 6.00
C ASP A 68 -8.41 10.86 5.55
N ALA A 69 -7.42 11.76 5.60
CA ALA A 69 -6.03 11.46 5.33
C ALA A 69 -5.31 11.00 6.60
N LEU A 70 -4.79 9.77 6.60
CA LEU A 70 -3.90 9.25 7.64
C LEU A 70 -2.44 9.46 7.25
N GLY A 71 -1.70 10.17 8.11
CA GLY A 71 -0.24 10.27 8.05
C GLY A 71 0.30 11.21 6.98
N ALA A 72 -0.51 12.12 6.44
CA ALA A 72 -0.01 13.27 5.67
C ALA A 72 0.73 14.28 6.57
N ASP A 73 0.37 14.31 7.86
CA ASP A 73 0.86 15.21 8.90
C ASP A 73 1.99 14.62 9.76
N THR A 74 2.49 13.43 9.42
CA THR A 74 3.60 12.78 10.13
C THR A 74 4.96 13.17 9.55
N TRP A 75 6.02 12.91 10.31
CA TRP A 75 7.39 13.11 9.85
C TRP A 75 8.23 11.83 10.04
N PRO A 76 8.56 11.09 8.97
CA PRO A 76 8.18 11.35 7.56
C PRO A 76 6.66 11.15 7.30
N PRO A 77 6.11 11.63 6.18
CA PRO A 77 4.74 11.30 5.77
C PRO A 77 4.58 9.78 5.65
N LEU A 78 3.49 9.23 6.21
CA LEU A 78 3.33 7.80 6.43
C LEU A 78 3.43 6.96 5.14
N PRO A 79 2.76 7.30 4.02
CA PRO A 79 3.05 6.64 2.75
C PRO A 79 4.44 7.06 2.27
N GLY A 80 5.39 6.13 2.27
CA GLY A 80 6.55 6.21 1.39
C GLY A 80 7.78 5.45 1.83
N TYR A 81 8.89 5.98 1.32
CA TYR A 81 10.13 5.27 1.05
C TYR A 81 9.91 4.17 0.02
N GLU A 82 9.33 3.03 0.39
CA GLU A 82 8.82 2.02 -0.53
C GLU A 82 7.36 1.71 -0.19
N CYS A 83 6.51 1.70 -1.22
CA CYS A 83 5.07 1.45 -1.10
C CYS A 83 4.67 0.25 -1.95
N ASP A 84 3.85 -0.61 -1.37
CA ASP A 84 3.15 -1.68 -2.07
C ASP A 84 1.70 -1.23 -2.32
N GLY A 85 1.18 -1.59 -3.50
CA GLY A 85 -0.14 -1.19 -3.96
C GLY A 85 -1.03 -2.37 -4.34
N VAL A 86 -2.20 -2.03 -4.87
CA VAL A 86 -3.11 -2.99 -5.50
C VAL A 86 -3.64 -2.42 -6.82
N PRO A 87 -4.13 -3.27 -7.74
CA PRO A 87 -4.80 -2.82 -8.96
C PRO A 87 -6.03 -1.96 -8.65
N VAL A 88 -6.06 -0.74 -9.18
CA VAL A 88 -7.16 0.23 -9.04
C VAL A 88 -7.54 0.76 -10.42
N ASP A 89 -8.83 0.75 -10.74
CA ASP A 89 -9.35 1.26 -12.03
C ASP A 89 -9.65 2.78 -11.97
N HIS A 90 -9.97 3.30 -10.79
CA HIS A 90 -10.41 4.68 -10.63
C HIS A 90 -10.15 5.20 -9.21
N ILE A 91 -9.83 6.49 -9.11
CA ILE A 91 -9.80 7.24 -7.85
C ILE A 91 -10.72 8.46 -8.01
N GLY A 92 -11.73 8.54 -7.16
CA GLY A 92 -12.67 9.67 -7.15
C GLY A 92 -12.01 10.98 -6.72
N SER A 93 -12.70 12.10 -6.95
CA SER A 93 -12.24 13.41 -6.47
C SER A 93 -12.21 13.52 -4.94
N ASP A 94 -12.88 12.59 -4.25
CA ASP A 94 -12.85 12.38 -2.80
C ASP A 94 -11.70 11.46 -2.33
N GLY A 95 -10.84 11.01 -3.25
CA GLY A 95 -9.74 10.09 -2.96
C GLY A 95 -10.16 8.63 -2.76
N ILE A 96 -11.42 8.30 -3.03
CA ILE A 96 -11.92 6.92 -2.90
C ILE A 96 -11.51 6.09 -4.11
N ALA A 97 -10.85 4.97 -3.86
CA ALA A 97 -10.34 4.07 -4.88
C ALA A 97 -11.30 2.90 -5.15
N THR A 98 -11.48 2.56 -6.43
CA THR A 98 -12.19 1.37 -6.88
C THR A 98 -11.19 0.32 -7.31
N LEU A 99 -11.16 -0.82 -6.63
CA LEU A 99 -10.32 -1.96 -7.01
C LEU A 99 -10.60 -2.39 -8.45
N SER A 100 -9.55 -2.82 -9.15
CA SER A 100 -9.67 -3.22 -10.54
C SER A 100 -10.55 -4.46 -10.72
N ALA A 101 -11.26 -4.51 -11.84
CA ALA A 101 -11.96 -5.71 -12.30
C ALA A 101 -11.00 -6.89 -12.56
N TRP A 102 -9.71 -6.61 -12.82
CA TRP A 102 -8.67 -7.60 -13.16
C TRP A 102 -7.71 -7.90 -12.01
N ARG A 103 -8.07 -7.53 -10.79
CA ARG A 103 -7.18 -7.64 -9.63
C ARG A 103 -6.77 -9.09 -9.31
N ASP A 104 -7.64 -10.03 -9.61
CA ASP A 104 -7.43 -11.47 -9.45
C ASP A 104 -6.35 -12.00 -10.40
N GLU A 105 -6.24 -11.46 -11.61
CA GLU A 105 -5.15 -11.81 -12.54
C GLU A 105 -3.77 -11.41 -11.98
N ALA A 106 -3.70 -10.28 -11.27
CA ALA A 106 -2.48 -9.86 -10.56
C ALA A 106 -2.21 -10.68 -9.29
N GLY A 107 -3.16 -11.52 -8.85
CA GLY A 107 -3.06 -12.33 -7.65
C GLY A 107 -3.70 -11.73 -6.39
N THR A 108 -4.38 -10.58 -6.49
CA THR A 108 -5.15 -10.02 -5.37
C THR A 108 -6.28 -10.99 -5.00
N GLN A 109 -6.28 -11.44 -3.76
CA GLN A 109 -7.17 -12.50 -3.27
C GLN A 109 -8.64 -12.09 -3.24
N ASP A 110 -9.52 -13.08 -3.39
CA ASP A 110 -10.96 -12.89 -3.21
C ASP A 110 -11.30 -12.36 -1.81
N GLY A 111 -12.24 -11.42 -1.76
CA GLY A 111 -12.64 -10.78 -0.51
C GLY A 111 -11.61 -9.79 0.05
N TYR A 112 -10.59 -9.40 -0.72
CA TYR A 112 -9.67 -8.32 -0.33
C TYR A 112 -10.43 -7.03 0.02
N GLN A 113 -10.10 -6.48 1.18
CA GLN A 113 -10.66 -5.25 1.70
C GLN A 113 -9.60 -4.15 1.59
N LEU A 114 -9.79 -3.23 0.65
CA LEU A 114 -8.99 -2.00 0.60
C LEU A 114 -9.45 -1.06 1.72
N LEU A 115 -8.59 -0.86 2.73
CA LEU A 115 -8.90 -0.12 3.94
C LEU A 115 -8.53 1.35 3.83
N ALA A 116 -7.36 1.65 3.26
CA ALA A 116 -6.90 3.00 2.95
C ALA A 116 -5.98 2.99 1.72
N ALA A 117 -5.95 4.08 0.96
CA ALA A 117 -5.10 4.19 -0.24
C ALA A 117 -4.49 5.58 -0.37
N CYS A 118 -3.22 5.66 -0.77
CA CYS A 118 -2.57 6.91 -1.13
C CYS A 118 -2.22 6.88 -2.63
N PRO A 119 -2.81 7.74 -3.48
CA PRO A 119 -2.36 7.89 -4.87
C PRO A 119 -0.88 8.27 -4.93
N LEU A 120 -0.13 7.64 -5.83
CA LEU A 120 1.27 7.95 -6.10
C LEU A 120 1.37 8.65 -7.44
N ASP A 121 1.77 9.92 -7.42
CA ASP A 121 1.85 10.75 -8.63
C ASP A 121 3.25 10.70 -9.28
N ARG A 122 3.40 11.42 -10.40
CA ARG A 122 4.63 11.47 -11.20
C ARG A 122 5.87 12.02 -10.47
N ARG A 123 5.74 12.53 -9.24
CA ARG A 123 6.87 12.99 -8.42
C ARG A 123 7.59 11.84 -7.72
N TRP A 124 6.94 10.68 -7.60
CA TRP A 124 7.58 9.46 -7.11
C TRP A 124 8.72 9.07 -8.04
N GLN A 125 9.86 8.72 -7.44
CA GLN A 125 11.12 8.48 -8.16
C GLN A 125 11.03 7.20 -8.99
N GLU A 126 10.23 6.24 -8.52
CA GLU A 126 9.89 5.05 -9.27
C GLU A 126 8.41 4.73 -9.17
N LEU A 127 7.83 4.43 -10.35
CA LEU A 127 6.52 3.82 -10.54
C LEU A 127 6.74 2.65 -11.51
N PRO A 128 6.88 1.41 -11.01
CA PRO A 128 7.35 0.28 -11.81
C PRO A 128 6.34 -0.15 -12.89
N PRO A 129 6.79 -0.81 -13.98
CA PRO A 129 5.88 -1.42 -14.94
C PRO A 129 5.15 -2.63 -14.32
N ARG A 130 3.96 -2.94 -14.87
CA ARG A 130 3.14 -4.11 -14.52
C ARG A 130 2.42 -4.66 -15.76
N GLU A 131 1.70 -5.76 -15.62
CA GLU A 131 1.15 -6.56 -16.74
C GLU A 131 0.47 -5.77 -17.86
N ARG A 132 -0.28 -4.71 -17.52
CA ARG A 132 -1.09 -3.93 -18.46
C ARG A 132 -0.55 -2.51 -18.71
N HIS A 133 0.55 -2.12 -18.09
CA HIS A 133 1.03 -0.74 -18.04
C HIS A 133 2.55 -0.66 -18.02
N GLY A 134 3.12 0.23 -18.84
CA GLY A 134 4.52 0.61 -18.75
C GLY A 134 4.86 1.33 -17.44
N ALA A 135 6.14 1.61 -17.23
CA ALA A 135 6.59 2.36 -16.06
C ALA A 135 5.93 3.74 -16.00
N GLY A 136 5.38 4.11 -14.84
CA GLY A 136 4.65 5.36 -14.63
C GLY A 136 3.26 5.43 -15.29
N GLU A 137 2.80 4.37 -15.95
CA GLU A 137 1.48 4.33 -16.58
C GLU A 137 0.37 3.80 -15.64
N GLY A 138 -0.85 4.25 -15.87
CA GLY A 138 -2.03 3.89 -15.08
C GLY A 138 -1.98 4.45 -13.65
N ILE A 139 -2.73 3.82 -12.75
CA ILE A 139 -2.88 4.28 -11.37
C ILE A 139 -1.96 3.48 -10.46
N HIS A 140 -1.10 4.17 -9.73
CA HIS A 140 -0.29 3.63 -8.64
C HIS A 140 -0.82 4.11 -7.30
N VAL A 141 -0.84 3.22 -6.31
CA VAL A 141 -1.28 3.54 -4.94
C VAL A 141 -0.36 2.86 -3.94
N ALA A 142 -0.12 3.50 -2.80
CA ALA A 142 0.19 2.76 -1.58
C ALA A 142 -1.13 2.22 -1.03
N ALA A 143 -1.21 0.93 -0.71
CA ALA A 143 -2.45 0.29 -0.29
C ALA A 143 -2.34 -0.32 1.10
N MET A 144 -3.17 0.17 2.02
CA MET A 144 -3.45 -0.53 3.27
C MET A 144 -4.65 -1.44 3.06
N GLY A 145 -4.51 -2.72 3.34
CA GLY A 145 -5.61 -3.65 3.14
C GLY A 145 -5.50 -4.96 3.91
N MET A 146 -6.52 -5.78 3.73
CA MET A 146 -6.69 -7.02 4.46
C MET A 146 -7.38 -8.07 3.60
N PHE A 147 -6.99 -9.33 3.75
CA PHE A 147 -7.73 -10.46 3.19
C PHE A 147 -7.61 -11.68 4.10
N ARG A 148 -8.34 -12.74 3.75
CA ARG A 148 -8.27 -14.03 4.44
C ARG A 148 -7.93 -15.16 3.48
N HIS A 149 -6.96 -15.98 3.86
CA HIS A 149 -6.57 -17.18 3.14
C HIS A 149 -5.94 -18.18 4.13
N GLY A 150 -6.77 -19.03 4.75
CA GLY A 150 -6.34 -19.91 5.86
C GLY A 150 -6.03 -19.18 7.19
N GLY A 151 -5.67 -17.90 7.11
CA GLY A 151 -5.55 -16.95 8.22
C GLY A 151 -5.98 -15.55 7.78
N THR A 152 -5.66 -14.52 8.56
CA THR A 152 -5.88 -13.12 8.18
C THR A 152 -4.53 -12.47 7.90
N VAL A 153 -4.41 -11.79 6.76
CA VAL A 153 -3.23 -11.01 6.38
C VAL A 153 -3.63 -9.55 6.35
N PHE A 154 -2.87 -8.72 7.07
CA PHE A 154 -2.97 -7.26 7.02
C PHE A 154 -1.67 -6.71 6.45
N SER A 155 -1.80 -5.80 5.48
CA SER A 155 -0.67 -5.11 4.87
C SER A 155 -0.83 -3.62 5.05
N ALA A 156 0.22 -2.97 5.57
CA ALA A 156 0.25 -1.52 5.78
C ALA A 156 0.56 -0.75 4.50
N GLY A 157 1.17 -1.38 3.50
CA GLY A 157 1.44 -0.80 2.18
C GLY A 157 2.57 0.23 2.15
N THR A 158 3.41 0.30 3.18
CA THR A 158 4.55 1.20 3.24
C THR A 158 5.61 0.74 4.24
N THR A 159 6.89 1.00 3.94
CA THR A 159 8.00 0.76 4.87
C THR A 159 8.05 1.78 6.01
N ASP A 160 7.54 3.00 5.81
CA ASP A 160 7.62 4.08 6.81
C ASP A 160 6.66 3.92 7.99
N TRP A 161 5.79 2.90 7.97
CA TRP A 161 4.96 2.53 9.11
C TRP A 161 5.75 2.39 10.41
N ALA A 162 6.88 1.68 10.36
CA ALA A 162 7.73 1.46 11.52
C ALA A 162 8.40 2.76 12.02
N GLN A 163 8.76 3.67 11.12
CA GLN A 163 9.35 4.95 11.49
C GLN A 163 8.34 5.83 12.22
N VAL A 164 7.15 5.98 11.64
CA VAL A 164 6.07 6.79 12.23
C VAL A 164 5.61 6.21 13.56
N LEU A 165 5.51 4.88 13.67
CA LEU A 165 5.21 4.21 14.93
C LEU A 165 6.31 4.46 15.99
N GLY A 166 7.58 4.42 15.58
CA GLY A 166 8.73 4.62 16.46
C GLY A 166 8.88 6.04 17.01
N ASP A 167 8.47 7.07 16.26
CA ASP A 167 8.43 8.46 16.75
C ASP A 167 7.34 8.67 17.82
N ALA A 168 6.35 7.78 17.90
CA ALA A 168 5.29 7.75 18.92
C ALA A 168 4.45 9.05 19.03
N ARG A 169 4.49 9.90 18.00
CA ARG A 169 3.69 11.14 17.94
C ARG A 169 2.31 10.93 17.33
N ASP A 170 2.19 9.97 16.41
CA ASP A 170 0.91 9.66 15.76
C ASP A 170 0.15 8.56 16.51
N ARG A 171 -0.87 8.97 17.27
CA ARG A 171 -1.73 8.04 18.01
C ARG A 171 -2.64 7.19 17.11
N ARG A 172 -2.90 7.61 15.87
CA ARG A 172 -3.75 6.89 14.93
C ARG A 172 -3.03 5.65 14.42
N VAL A 173 -1.75 5.79 14.05
CA VAL A 173 -0.88 4.66 13.63
C VAL A 173 -0.62 3.67 14.77
N ASP A 174 -0.36 4.16 15.99
CA ASP A 174 -0.26 3.31 17.19
C ASP A 174 -1.57 2.54 17.42
N ARG A 175 -2.72 3.22 17.38
CA ARG A 175 -4.03 2.59 17.58
C ARG A 175 -4.31 1.52 16.53
N ILE A 176 -4.09 1.79 15.25
CA ILE A 176 -4.26 0.82 14.16
C ILE A 176 -3.39 -0.41 14.40
N THR A 177 -2.11 -0.20 14.74
CA THR A 177 -1.16 -1.30 15.03
C THR A 177 -1.66 -2.16 16.18
N ARG A 178 -2.11 -1.55 17.29
CA ARG A 178 -2.67 -2.28 18.44
C ARG A 178 -3.93 -3.04 18.08
N ASN A 179 -4.85 -2.44 17.34
CA ASN A 179 -6.09 -3.09 16.92
C ASN A 179 -5.77 -4.39 16.14
N VAL A 180 -4.81 -4.33 15.21
CA VAL A 180 -4.36 -5.49 14.44
C VAL A 180 -3.74 -6.56 15.33
N LEU A 181 -2.78 -6.20 16.18
CA LEU A 181 -2.11 -7.15 17.06
C LEU A 181 -3.05 -7.80 18.08
N ASP A 182 -3.92 -7.00 18.71
CA ASP A 182 -4.87 -7.49 19.72
C ASP A 182 -5.90 -8.44 19.12
N ARG A 183 -6.31 -8.21 17.87
CA ARG A 183 -7.27 -9.07 17.19
C ARG A 183 -6.62 -10.35 16.65
N LEU A 184 -5.44 -10.25 16.05
CA LEU A 184 -4.77 -11.41 15.45
C LEU A 184 -4.09 -12.32 16.48
N SER A 185 -3.72 -11.81 17.66
CA SER A 185 -3.17 -12.62 18.76
C SER A 185 -4.20 -13.51 19.47
N ARG A 186 -5.49 -13.28 19.21
CA ARG A 186 -6.61 -14.05 19.79
C ARG A 186 -7.23 -15.06 18.80
N ALA A 187 -6.74 -15.08 17.56
CA ALA A 187 -7.30 -15.86 16.45
C ALA A 187 -6.76 -17.29 16.41
#